data_AF-A0A6I4TA62-F1
#
_entry.id   AF-A0A6I4TA62-F1
#
_cell.length_a   1.000
_cell.length_b   1.000
_cell.length_c   1.000
_cell.angle_alpha   90.00
_cell.angle_beta   90.00
_cell.angle_gamma   90.00
#
_symmetry.space_group_name_H-M   'P 1'
#
loop_
_entity.id
_entity.type
_entity.pdbx_description
1 polymer ?
#
loop_
_entity_poly.entity_id
_entity_poly.type
_entity_poly.pdbx_seq_one_letter_code
_entity_poly.pdbx_strand_id
1 'polypeptide(L)'
;MNRTALGAGAILALAAASLAVAQAPQKPGAADPSRVTAGTYKVDAAHTLVGWSVDHFGFNDYFGLFGNVTGTLAIDPANPSAAKLDVTIPINPTVASEGLREHLLRPGKDGKPADFFGAEPAPARFVSTSVQPAADGRSAYILGNLTLNGRTNPVAIQATFNGAGANPMSKAETIGFHGRAMIRRSDFGINAALPVVGDEVELDISAAFEKAAAGSTEPQPPAPAIQACRADRAQPWFGKAATPEVRRAVEQATGAKAARWLYPDSVVTMDYREDRLNVIMDKGTDIIRSARCG
;
A
#
# COMPACT_ATOMS: atom_id res chain seq x y z
N MET A 1 35.00 -49.27 -74.95
CA MET A 1 34.62 -48.00 -75.60
C MET A 1 33.61 -47.29 -74.70
N ASN A 2 34.10 -46.33 -73.92
CA ASN A 2 33.30 -45.51 -73.01
C ASN A 2 32.44 -44.52 -73.80
N ARG A 3 31.15 -44.41 -73.48
CA ARG A 3 30.34 -43.23 -73.79
C ARG A 3 29.75 -42.68 -72.50
N THR A 4 30.29 -41.54 -72.12
CA THR A 4 29.87 -40.65 -71.04
C THR A 4 28.51 -40.04 -71.36
N ALA A 5 27.59 -40.05 -70.39
CA ALA A 5 26.40 -39.22 -70.38
C ALA A 5 26.38 -38.45 -69.06
N LEU A 6 26.59 -37.13 -69.12
CA LEU A 6 26.42 -36.23 -67.98
C LEU A 6 24.93 -35.92 -67.82
N GLY A 7 24.33 -36.38 -66.73
CA GLY A 7 23.04 -35.90 -66.25
C GLY A 7 23.25 -34.73 -65.29
N ALA A 8 22.84 -33.53 -65.69
CA ALA A 8 22.82 -32.36 -64.83
C ALA A 8 21.60 -32.46 -63.89
N GLY A 9 21.82 -32.87 -62.64
CA GLY A 9 20.82 -32.80 -61.58
C GLY A 9 20.73 -31.39 -61.01
N ALA A 10 19.64 -30.67 -61.31
CA ALA A 10 19.33 -29.41 -60.66
C ALA A 10 18.80 -29.70 -59.24
N ILE A 11 19.63 -29.47 -58.22
CA ILE A 11 19.22 -29.51 -56.82
C ILE A 11 18.55 -28.16 -56.52
N LEU A 12 17.21 -28.13 -56.49
CA LEU A 12 16.47 -27.01 -55.91
C LEU A 12 16.67 -27.04 -54.38
N ALA A 13 17.52 -26.16 -53.87
CA ALA A 13 17.58 -25.86 -52.44
C ALA A 13 16.38 -24.98 -52.07
N LEU A 14 15.34 -25.55 -51.44
CA LEU A 14 14.32 -24.76 -50.75
C LEU A 14 14.96 -24.15 -49.50
N ALA A 15 15.31 -22.87 -49.56
CA ALA A 15 15.65 -22.08 -48.38
C ALA A 15 14.36 -21.84 -47.58
N ALA A 16 14.17 -22.58 -46.49
CA ALA A 16 13.12 -22.29 -45.52
C ALA A 16 13.49 -20.99 -44.78
N ALA A 17 12.88 -19.87 -45.20
CA ALA A 17 12.97 -18.62 -44.47
C ALA A 17 12.23 -18.77 -43.14
N SER A 18 12.98 -18.96 -42.05
CA SER A 18 12.44 -18.91 -40.70
C SER A 18 11.99 -17.49 -40.40
N LEU A 19 10.69 -17.22 -40.50
CA LEU A 19 10.07 -16.00 -40.00
C LEU A 19 10.24 -15.98 -38.47
N ALA A 20 11.20 -15.20 -38.00
CA ALA A 20 11.31 -14.88 -36.58
C ALA A 20 10.10 -14.03 -36.20
N VAL A 21 9.06 -14.67 -35.65
CA VAL A 21 7.93 -13.96 -35.06
C VAL A 21 8.46 -13.26 -33.81
N ALA A 22 8.61 -11.94 -33.87
CA ALA A 22 8.96 -11.15 -32.70
C ALA A 22 7.90 -11.38 -31.61
N GLN A 23 8.29 -12.01 -30.50
CA GLN A 23 7.40 -12.22 -29.37
C GLN A 23 7.07 -10.86 -28.76
N ALA A 24 5.78 -10.50 -28.77
CA ALA A 24 5.32 -9.29 -28.11
C ALA A 24 5.65 -9.33 -26.60
N PRO A 25 6.02 -8.21 -25.97
CA PRO A 25 6.29 -8.15 -24.54
C PRO A 25 5.11 -8.72 -23.75
N GLN A 26 5.36 -9.77 -22.97
CA GLN A 26 4.36 -10.39 -22.11
C GLN A 26 4.33 -9.70 -20.76
N LYS A 27 3.14 -9.56 -20.17
CA LYS A 27 3.00 -9.12 -18.78
C LYS A 27 3.59 -10.19 -17.84
N PRO A 28 4.31 -9.84 -16.77
CA PRO A 28 4.93 -10.82 -15.88
C PRO A 28 3.91 -11.67 -15.09
N GLY A 29 2.77 -11.08 -14.73
CA GLY A 29 1.70 -11.76 -13.99
C GLY A 29 0.75 -12.53 -14.90
N ALA A 30 0.34 -13.72 -14.48
CA ALA A 30 -0.66 -14.54 -15.14
C ALA A 30 -1.66 -15.10 -14.13
N ALA A 31 -2.94 -15.23 -14.53
CA ALA A 31 -4.02 -15.82 -13.73
C ALA A 31 -3.90 -17.36 -13.63
N ASP A 32 -2.73 -17.83 -13.20
CA ASP A 32 -2.34 -19.24 -13.08
C ASP A 32 -1.93 -19.53 -11.62
N PRO A 33 -2.81 -20.19 -10.84
CA PRO A 33 -2.55 -20.48 -9.43
C PRO A 33 -1.31 -21.34 -9.17
N SER A 34 -0.83 -22.14 -10.14
CA SER A 34 0.37 -22.97 -9.97
C SER A 34 1.67 -22.16 -9.85
N ARG A 35 1.60 -20.85 -10.15
CA ARG A 35 2.71 -19.90 -9.98
C ARG A 35 2.83 -19.37 -8.56
N VAL A 36 1.84 -19.60 -7.71
CA VAL A 36 1.90 -19.24 -6.29
C VAL A 36 2.73 -20.30 -5.57
N THR A 37 3.66 -19.89 -4.72
CA THR A 37 4.41 -20.83 -3.88
C THR A 37 4.11 -20.56 -2.40
N ALA A 38 4.13 -21.59 -1.57
CA ALA A 38 3.76 -21.47 -0.16
C ALA A 38 4.63 -20.43 0.57
N GLY A 39 4.04 -19.69 1.50
CA GLY A 39 4.77 -18.74 2.34
C GLY A 39 3.92 -17.57 2.82
N THR A 40 4.60 -16.61 3.44
CA THR A 40 4.00 -15.34 3.85
C THR A 40 4.41 -14.25 2.87
N TYR A 41 3.41 -13.63 2.26
CA TYR A 41 3.56 -12.47 1.40
C TYR A 41 3.18 -11.23 2.20
N LYS A 42 3.93 -10.14 2.03
CA LYS A 42 3.59 -8.82 2.61
C LYS A 42 2.73 -8.06 1.64
N VAL A 43 1.79 -7.26 2.13
CA VAL A 43 1.07 -6.30 1.29
C VAL A 43 2.09 -5.35 0.64
N ASP A 44 1.95 -5.16 -0.67
CA ASP A 44 2.62 -4.09 -1.38
C ASP A 44 1.80 -2.81 -1.22
N ALA A 45 2.26 -1.94 -0.32
CA ALA A 45 1.55 -0.73 0.05
C ALA A 45 1.38 0.28 -1.09
N ALA A 46 2.29 0.27 -2.08
CA ALA A 46 2.24 1.17 -3.22
C ALA A 46 1.24 0.71 -4.30
N HIS A 47 0.89 -0.58 -4.31
CA HIS A 47 0.04 -1.19 -5.32
C HIS A 47 -1.23 -1.83 -4.75
N THR A 48 -1.57 -1.50 -3.49
CA THR A 48 -2.80 -1.93 -2.83
C THR A 48 -3.72 -0.75 -2.54
N LEU A 49 -4.94 -0.82 -3.07
CA LEU A 49 -5.96 0.23 -2.99
C LEU A 49 -7.28 -0.36 -2.50
N VAL A 50 -7.96 0.36 -1.62
CA VAL A 50 -9.33 0.07 -1.17
C VAL A 50 -10.22 1.23 -1.62
N GLY A 51 -10.94 1.02 -2.70
CA GLY A 51 -12.01 1.91 -3.14
C GLY A 51 -13.26 1.75 -2.29
N TRP A 52 -13.97 2.84 -2.10
CA TRP A 52 -15.26 2.87 -1.44
C TRP A 52 -16.26 3.71 -2.23
N SER A 53 -17.53 3.34 -2.18
CA SER A 53 -18.64 4.16 -2.67
C SER A 53 -19.85 4.09 -1.73
N VAL A 54 -20.63 5.17 -1.65
CA VAL A 54 -21.85 5.26 -0.85
C VAL A 54 -22.84 6.20 -1.52
N ASP A 55 -24.12 5.83 -1.53
CA ASP A 55 -25.20 6.65 -2.06
C ASP A 55 -25.32 7.98 -1.30
N HIS A 56 -25.48 9.07 -2.02
CA HIS A 56 -25.78 10.39 -1.50
C HIS A 56 -27.15 10.85 -2.03
N PHE A 57 -28.17 10.62 -1.19
CA PHE A 57 -29.55 11.08 -1.34
C PHE A 57 -30.29 10.48 -2.55
N GLY A 58 -29.81 9.38 -3.11
CA GLY A 58 -30.33 8.82 -4.37
C GLY A 58 -29.99 9.65 -5.62
N PHE A 59 -29.15 10.69 -5.50
CA PHE A 59 -28.78 11.55 -6.63
C PHE A 59 -27.48 11.12 -7.30
N ASN A 60 -26.48 10.78 -6.50
CA ASN A 60 -25.15 10.39 -6.96
C ASN A 60 -24.45 9.58 -5.86
N ASP A 61 -23.35 8.92 -6.22
CA ASP A 61 -22.48 8.29 -5.23
C ASP A 61 -21.38 9.25 -4.80
N TYR A 62 -21.05 9.23 -3.52
CA TYR A 62 -19.71 9.60 -3.07
C TYR A 62 -18.79 8.40 -3.23
N PHE A 63 -17.57 8.64 -3.68
CA PHE A 63 -16.56 7.59 -3.81
C PHE A 63 -15.15 8.14 -3.56
N GLY A 64 -14.25 7.25 -3.18
CA GLY A 64 -12.86 7.59 -2.90
C GLY A 64 -11.99 6.35 -2.70
N LEU A 65 -10.75 6.59 -2.28
CA LEU A 65 -9.75 5.55 -2.11
C LEU A 65 -9.05 5.67 -0.74
N PHE A 66 -8.70 4.52 -0.16
CA PHE A 66 -7.67 4.39 0.86
C PHE A 66 -6.46 3.66 0.27
N GLY A 67 -5.26 4.14 0.61
CA GLY A 67 -3.99 3.55 0.17
C GLY A 67 -3.04 3.36 1.34
N ASN A 68 -1.77 3.06 1.05
CA ASN A 68 -0.74 2.76 2.06
C ASN A 68 -1.16 1.61 3.00
N VAL A 69 -1.89 0.64 2.46
CA VAL A 69 -2.32 -0.55 3.19
C VAL A 69 -1.09 -1.39 3.52
N THR A 70 -1.04 -1.91 4.74
CA THR A 70 0.04 -2.80 5.19
C THR A 70 -0.55 -4.09 5.72
N GLY A 71 0.27 -5.14 5.82
CA GLY A 71 -0.20 -6.42 6.34
C GLY A 71 0.48 -7.62 5.71
N THR A 72 -0.10 -8.78 5.93
CA THR A 72 0.43 -10.06 5.46
C THR A 72 -0.68 -11.00 4.99
N LEU A 73 -0.35 -11.79 3.98
CA LEU A 73 -1.10 -12.96 3.53
C LEU A 73 -0.20 -14.19 3.67
N ALA A 74 -0.51 -15.07 4.61
CA ALA A 74 0.07 -16.41 4.66
C ALA A 74 -0.80 -17.34 3.81
N ILE A 75 -0.20 -18.00 2.82
CA ILE A 75 -0.90 -18.88 1.90
C ILE A 75 -0.07 -20.11 1.57
N ASP A 76 -0.73 -21.25 1.49
CA ASP A 76 -0.19 -22.48 0.92
C ASP A 76 -1.13 -22.92 -0.22
N PRO A 77 -0.69 -22.93 -1.49
CA PRO A 77 -1.54 -23.36 -2.60
C PRO A 77 -1.99 -24.83 -2.48
N ALA A 78 -1.31 -25.66 -1.68
CA ALA A 78 -1.77 -27.02 -1.37
C ALA A 78 -2.94 -27.06 -0.38
N ASN A 79 -3.13 -26.00 0.42
CA ASN A 79 -4.25 -25.85 1.33
C ASN A 79 -4.71 -24.37 1.43
N PRO A 80 -5.33 -23.82 0.38
CA PRO A 80 -5.73 -22.41 0.34
C PRO A 80 -6.78 -22.04 1.39
N SER A 81 -7.52 -23.02 1.92
CA SER A 81 -8.50 -22.80 3.01
C SER A 81 -7.85 -22.43 4.35
N ALA A 82 -6.57 -22.75 4.55
CA ALA A 82 -5.80 -22.40 5.74
C ALA A 82 -5.11 -21.03 5.64
N ALA A 83 -5.34 -20.28 4.56
CA ALA A 83 -4.74 -18.97 4.37
C ALA A 83 -5.18 -17.99 5.49
N LYS A 84 -4.27 -17.09 5.85
CA LYS A 84 -4.50 -16.06 6.87
C LYS A 84 -4.16 -14.69 6.32
N LEU A 85 -5.11 -13.77 6.40
CA LEU A 85 -4.98 -12.38 6.01
C LEU A 85 -5.10 -11.48 7.24
N ASP A 86 -4.14 -10.57 7.42
CA ASP A 86 -4.16 -9.53 8.44
C ASP A 86 -3.66 -8.24 7.80
N VAL A 87 -4.55 -7.24 7.70
CA VAL A 87 -4.26 -5.98 7.00
C VAL A 87 -4.68 -4.78 7.82
N THR A 88 -3.90 -3.71 7.73
CA THR A 88 -4.15 -2.42 8.36
C THR A 88 -4.29 -1.35 7.27
N ILE A 89 -5.38 -0.59 7.33
CA ILE A 89 -5.76 0.44 6.38
C ILE A 89 -5.72 1.80 7.09
N PRO A 90 -4.77 2.68 6.74
CA PRO A 90 -4.81 4.07 7.21
C PRO A 90 -6.08 4.77 6.75
N ILE A 91 -6.80 5.41 7.67
CA ILE A 91 -8.00 6.19 7.35
C ILE A 91 -7.59 7.61 6.98
N ASN A 92 -7.25 7.80 5.72
CA ASN A 92 -7.04 9.12 5.12
C ASN A 92 -7.64 9.09 3.70
N PRO A 93 -8.93 9.43 3.54
CA PRO A 93 -9.62 9.24 2.28
C PRO A 93 -9.05 10.17 1.21
N THR A 94 -8.69 9.59 0.07
CA THR A 94 -8.40 10.34 -1.15
C THR A 94 -9.68 10.49 -1.95
N VAL A 95 -10.12 11.74 -2.11
CA VAL A 95 -11.30 12.12 -2.90
C VAL A 95 -10.97 13.33 -3.75
N ALA A 96 -11.66 13.50 -4.88
CA ALA A 96 -11.41 14.64 -5.77
C ALA A 96 -11.89 15.99 -5.20
N SER A 97 -12.90 15.97 -4.33
CA SER A 97 -13.48 17.17 -3.71
C SER A 97 -12.85 17.43 -2.34
N GLU A 98 -12.12 18.54 -2.19
CA GLU A 98 -11.56 18.92 -0.88
C GLU A 98 -12.65 19.15 0.16
N GLY A 99 -13.78 19.73 -0.22
CA GLY A 99 -14.91 19.94 0.70
C GLY A 99 -15.49 18.62 1.23
N LEU A 100 -15.51 17.56 0.40
CA LEU A 100 -15.87 16.22 0.87
C LEU A 100 -14.80 15.67 1.82
N ARG A 101 -13.51 15.81 1.47
CA ARG A 101 -12.40 15.35 2.31
C ARG A 101 -12.44 16.00 3.70
N GLU A 102 -12.62 17.32 3.74
CA GLU A 102 -12.76 18.10 4.97
C GLU A 102 -13.98 17.68 5.79
N HIS A 103 -15.10 17.33 5.16
CA HIS A 103 -16.28 16.84 5.88
C HIS A 103 -16.06 15.45 6.48
N LEU A 104 -15.48 14.53 5.71
CA LEU A 104 -15.17 13.18 6.18
C LEU A 104 -14.22 13.16 7.38
N LEU A 105 -13.29 14.13 7.45
CA LEU A 105 -12.30 14.26 8.51
C LEU A 105 -12.66 15.33 9.56
N ARG A 106 -13.86 15.89 9.49
CA ARG A 106 -14.25 16.99 10.38
C ARG A 106 -14.33 16.49 11.82
N PRO A 107 -13.72 17.19 12.79
CA PRO A 107 -13.93 16.87 14.19
C PRO A 107 -15.39 17.10 14.58
N GLY A 108 -15.83 16.40 15.62
CA GLY A 108 -17.09 16.68 16.27
C GLY A 108 -17.12 18.12 16.83
N LYS A 109 -18.33 18.68 16.93
CA LYS A 109 -18.55 20.06 17.41
C LYS A 109 -19.49 20.05 18.61
N ASP A 110 -19.27 20.97 19.56
CA ASP A 110 -20.16 21.21 20.70
C ASP A 110 -20.41 19.95 21.56
N GLY A 111 -19.38 19.12 21.74
CA GLY A 111 -19.45 17.87 22.49
C GLY A 111 -20.12 16.70 21.75
N LYS A 112 -20.52 16.88 20.49
CA LYS A 112 -21.06 15.80 19.66
C LYS A 112 -19.93 14.98 19.01
N PRO A 113 -20.17 13.69 18.71
CA PRO A 113 -19.26 12.90 17.88
C PRO A 113 -19.02 13.54 16.50
N ALA A 114 -17.93 13.15 15.84
CA ALA A 114 -17.71 13.49 14.44
C ALA A 114 -18.81 12.87 13.56
N ASP A 115 -19.11 13.52 12.44
CA ASP A 115 -20.10 13.00 11.49
C ASP A 115 -19.63 11.67 10.86
N PHE A 116 -18.33 11.59 10.55
CA PHE A 116 -17.69 10.45 9.90
C PHE A 116 -16.46 9.96 10.67
N PHE A 117 -15.24 10.16 10.15
CA PHE A 117 -14.02 9.59 10.72
C PHE A 117 -13.37 10.48 11.80
N GLY A 118 -13.61 11.78 11.75
CA GLY A 118 -12.98 12.74 12.66
C GLY A 118 -11.57 13.17 12.23
N ALA A 119 -10.95 14.06 13.00
CA ALA A 119 -9.69 14.71 12.63
C ALA A 119 -8.47 13.79 12.70
N GLU A 120 -8.47 12.83 13.63
CA GLU A 120 -7.38 11.88 13.85
C GLU A 120 -7.93 10.44 13.90
N PRO A 121 -8.40 9.90 12.77
CA PRO A 121 -9.00 8.59 12.76
C PRO A 121 -7.95 7.50 12.98
N ALA A 122 -8.27 6.54 13.84
CA ALA A 122 -7.45 5.34 13.98
C ALA A 122 -7.46 4.52 12.68
N PRO A 123 -6.36 3.84 12.32
CA PRO A 123 -6.35 2.90 11.21
C PRO A 123 -7.41 1.82 11.39
N ALA A 124 -8.06 1.43 10.29
CA ALA A 124 -8.88 0.22 10.28
C ALA A 124 -8.01 -1.02 10.19
N ARG A 125 -8.49 -2.16 10.70
CA ARG A 125 -7.79 -3.44 10.62
C ARG A 125 -8.75 -4.55 10.27
N PHE A 126 -8.41 -5.37 9.27
CA PHE A 126 -9.15 -6.58 8.94
C PHE A 126 -8.30 -7.81 9.24
N VAL A 127 -8.87 -8.76 10.00
CA VAL A 127 -8.23 -10.04 10.29
C VAL A 127 -9.16 -11.17 9.87
N SER A 128 -8.70 -12.02 8.95
CA SER A 128 -9.48 -13.17 8.49
C SER A 128 -9.71 -14.18 9.62
N THR A 129 -10.90 -14.72 9.69
CA THR A 129 -11.29 -15.85 10.55
C THR A 129 -11.45 -17.14 9.76
N SER A 130 -11.80 -17.06 8.47
CA SER A 130 -11.94 -18.21 7.58
C SER A 130 -11.71 -17.82 6.12
N VAL A 131 -11.09 -18.71 5.35
CA VAL A 131 -11.00 -18.60 3.88
C VAL A 131 -11.73 -19.79 3.27
N GLN A 132 -12.63 -19.52 2.33
CA GLN A 132 -13.47 -20.51 1.66
C GLN A 132 -13.21 -20.43 0.15
N PRO A 133 -12.23 -21.18 -0.37
CA PRO A 133 -11.96 -21.25 -1.80
C PRO A 133 -13.17 -21.80 -2.57
N ALA A 134 -13.46 -21.21 -3.73
CA ALA A 134 -14.47 -21.69 -4.65
C ALA A 134 -13.91 -22.82 -5.53
N ALA A 135 -14.81 -23.60 -6.12
CA ALA A 135 -14.45 -24.74 -6.97
C ALA A 135 -13.74 -24.34 -8.28
N ASP A 136 -13.80 -23.07 -8.67
CA ASP A 136 -13.12 -22.54 -9.87
C ASP A 136 -11.60 -22.36 -9.71
N GLY A 137 -11.08 -22.59 -8.50
CA GLY A 137 -9.66 -22.49 -8.17
C GLY A 137 -9.10 -21.07 -8.19
N ARG A 138 -9.93 -20.04 -8.37
CA ARG A 138 -9.50 -18.64 -8.46
C ARG A 138 -10.29 -17.70 -7.57
N SER A 139 -11.49 -18.06 -7.14
CA SER A 139 -12.29 -17.24 -6.24
C SER A 139 -12.28 -17.79 -4.82
N ALA A 140 -12.52 -16.92 -3.84
CA ALA A 140 -12.69 -17.31 -2.45
C ALA A 140 -13.59 -16.32 -1.71
N TYR A 141 -14.33 -16.80 -0.71
CA TYR A 141 -14.93 -15.96 0.31
C TYR A 141 -13.99 -15.88 1.51
N ILE A 142 -13.56 -14.68 1.87
CA ILE A 142 -12.72 -14.42 3.04
C ILE A 142 -13.62 -13.80 4.10
N LEU A 143 -13.90 -14.56 5.15
CA LEU A 143 -14.60 -14.06 6.33
C LEU A 143 -13.57 -13.51 7.30
N GLY A 144 -13.87 -12.38 7.93
CA GLY A 144 -13.00 -11.81 8.94
C GLY A 144 -13.66 -10.72 9.76
N ASN A 145 -12.92 -10.23 10.74
CA ASN A 145 -13.34 -9.14 11.59
C ASN A 145 -12.70 -7.85 11.10
N LEU A 146 -13.53 -6.86 10.74
CA LEU A 146 -13.09 -5.51 10.47
C LEU A 146 -13.23 -4.69 11.74
N THR A 147 -12.15 -4.08 12.20
CA THR A 147 -12.16 -2.99 13.17
C THR A 147 -12.09 -1.67 12.43
N LEU A 148 -13.11 -0.83 12.54
CA LEU A 148 -13.17 0.51 11.96
C LEU A 148 -13.85 1.45 12.95
N ASN A 149 -13.32 2.66 13.11
CA ASN A 149 -13.86 3.67 14.04
C ASN A 149 -14.06 3.14 15.48
N GLY A 150 -13.11 2.31 15.94
CA GLY A 150 -13.11 1.72 17.28
C GLY A 150 -14.09 0.56 17.48
N ARG A 151 -14.86 0.15 16.47
CA ARG A 151 -15.83 -0.95 16.54
C ARG A 151 -15.39 -2.12 15.66
N THR A 152 -15.64 -3.34 16.11
CA THR A 152 -15.26 -4.57 15.40
C THR A 152 -16.49 -5.36 15.00
N ASN A 153 -16.66 -5.62 13.70
CA ASN A 153 -17.79 -6.38 13.15
C ASN A 153 -17.32 -7.37 12.07
N PRO A 154 -18.04 -8.49 11.87
CA PRO A 154 -17.74 -9.44 10.82
C PRO A 154 -18.01 -8.85 9.42
N VAL A 155 -17.10 -9.08 8.48
CA VAL A 155 -17.20 -8.69 7.07
C VAL A 155 -16.79 -9.86 6.20
N ALA A 156 -17.46 -10.02 5.06
CA ALA A 156 -17.11 -10.99 4.04
C ALA A 156 -16.53 -10.28 2.80
N ILE A 157 -15.38 -10.73 2.33
CA ILE A 157 -14.74 -10.26 1.09
C ILE A 157 -14.85 -11.38 0.05
N GLN A 158 -15.42 -11.06 -1.10
CA GLN A 158 -15.38 -11.89 -2.30
C GLN A 158 -14.07 -11.61 -3.03
N ALA A 159 -13.10 -12.51 -2.90
CA ALA A 159 -11.80 -12.39 -3.54
C ALA A 159 -11.75 -13.16 -4.86
N THR A 160 -11.04 -12.60 -5.84
CA THR A 160 -10.68 -13.24 -7.11
C THR A 160 -9.19 -13.10 -7.31
N PHE A 161 -8.52 -14.22 -7.57
CA PHE A 161 -7.12 -14.28 -7.94
C PHE A 161 -6.94 -13.73 -9.35
N ASN A 162 -6.14 -12.67 -9.44
CA ASN A 162 -5.87 -11.96 -10.69
C ASN A 162 -4.61 -12.45 -11.37
N GLY A 163 -3.59 -12.77 -10.58
CA GLY A 163 -2.41 -13.40 -11.13
C GLY A 163 -1.22 -13.44 -10.20
N ALA A 164 -0.23 -14.21 -10.63
CA ALA A 164 1.05 -14.38 -9.96
C ALA A 164 2.20 -14.34 -10.96
N GLY A 165 3.35 -13.86 -10.52
CA GLY A 165 4.57 -13.78 -11.31
C GLY A 165 5.70 -13.09 -10.57
N ALA A 166 6.89 -13.04 -11.18
CA ALA A 166 8.01 -12.28 -10.63
C ALA A 166 7.87 -10.79 -10.97
N ASN A 167 7.97 -9.92 -9.98
CA ASN A 167 8.05 -8.48 -10.19
C ASN A 167 9.32 -8.16 -11.02
N PRO A 168 9.24 -7.46 -12.16
CA PRO A 168 10.40 -7.13 -12.98
C PRO A 168 11.44 -6.27 -12.26
N MET A 169 10.99 -5.43 -11.32
CA MET A 169 11.81 -4.46 -10.60
C MET A 169 12.38 -5.08 -9.32
N SER A 170 11.52 -5.52 -8.40
CA SER A 170 11.95 -6.05 -7.11
C SER A 170 12.45 -7.49 -7.17
N LYS A 171 12.17 -8.21 -8.28
CA LYS A 171 12.38 -9.66 -8.43
C LYS A 171 11.62 -10.51 -7.40
N ALA A 172 10.75 -9.90 -6.60
CA ALA A 172 9.92 -10.60 -5.63
C ALA A 172 8.88 -11.47 -6.35
N GLU A 173 8.45 -12.53 -5.69
CA GLU A 173 7.24 -13.23 -6.11
C GLU A 173 6.03 -12.36 -5.74
N THR A 174 5.26 -11.95 -6.74
CA THR A 174 4.08 -11.11 -6.56
C THR A 174 2.83 -11.91 -6.84
N ILE A 175 1.84 -11.79 -5.97
CA ILE A 175 0.48 -12.31 -6.16
C ILE A 175 -0.52 -11.17 -6.05
N GLY A 176 -1.53 -11.17 -6.90
CA GLY A 176 -2.53 -10.12 -6.99
C GLY A 176 -3.95 -10.66 -6.91
N PHE A 177 -4.83 -9.91 -6.26
CA PHE A 177 -6.24 -10.22 -6.09
C PHE A 177 -7.11 -8.98 -6.29
N HIS A 178 -8.31 -9.17 -6.83
CA HIS A 178 -9.42 -8.25 -6.61
C HIS A 178 -10.28 -8.74 -5.45
N GLY A 179 -10.85 -7.82 -4.69
CA GLY A 179 -11.80 -8.10 -3.63
C GLY A 179 -13.01 -7.20 -3.74
N ARG A 180 -14.20 -7.71 -3.41
CA ARG A 180 -15.39 -6.89 -3.20
C ARG A 180 -16.02 -7.20 -1.85
N ALA A 181 -16.50 -6.18 -1.17
CA ALA A 181 -17.26 -6.33 0.07
C ALA A 181 -18.35 -5.27 0.16
N MET A 182 -19.38 -5.57 0.95
CA MET A 182 -20.39 -4.60 1.34
C MET A 182 -20.35 -4.50 2.86
N ILE A 183 -20.27 -3.28 3.38
CA ILE A 183 -20.33 -3.02 4.82
C ILE A 183 -21.45 -2.04 5.13
N ARG A 184 -21.95 -2.04 6.37
CA ARG A 184 -22.82 -0.97 6.87
C ARG A 184 -22.01 -0.01 7.71
N ARG A 185 -22.02 1.28 7.36
CA ARG A 185 -21.27 2.28 8.14
C ARG A 185 -21.85 2.47 9.55
N SER A 186 -23.14 2.16 9.74
CA SER A 186 -23.79 2.20 11.05
C SER A 186 -23.26 1.17 12.05
N ASP A 187 -22.84 -0.01 11.58
CA ASP A 187 -22.20 -1.03 12.42
C ASP A 187 -20.90 -0.51 13.07
N PHE A 188 -20.24 0.44 12.40
CA PHE A 188 -19.03 1.11 12.85
C PHE A 188 -19.29 2.46 13.53
N GLY A 189 -20.56 2.80 13.81
CA GLY A 189 -20.94 4.02 14.50
C GLY A 189 -20.82 5.29 13.67
N ILE A 190 -20.69 5.17 12.34
CA ILE A 190 -20.63 6.30 11.40
C ILE A 190 -22.06 6.56 10.91
N ASN A 191 -22.85 7.25 11.73
CA ASN A 191 -24.31 7.32 11.56
C ASN A 191 -24.84 8.63 10.92
N ALA A 192 -23.97 9.62 10.66
CA ALA A 192 -24.43 10.94 10.23
C ALA A 192 -25.25 10.88 8.94
N ALA A 193 -26.35 11.62 8.88
CA ALA A 193 -27.24 11.71 7.72
C ALA A 193 -27.90 10.39 7.27
N LEU A 194 -27.96 9.34 8.10
CA LEU A 194 -28.81 8.19 7.78
C LEU A 194 -30.30 8.56 7.79
N PRO A 195 -31.13 7.97 6.89
CA PRO A 195 -30.78 7.08 5.79
C PRO A 195 -30.47 7.81 4.46
N VAL A 196 -30.48 9.15 4.44
CA VAL A 196 -30.38 9.94 3.20
C VAL A 196 -28.97 9.92 2.60
N VAL A 197 -27.92 9.74 3.39
CA VAL A 197 -26.66 9.17 2.89
C VAL A 197 -26.71 7.69 3.22
N GLY A 198 -26.57 6.83 2.22
CA GLY A 198 -26.77 5.38 2.33
C GLY A 198 -26.02 4.74 3.52
N ASP A 199 -26.59 3.67 4.06
CA ASP A 199 -25.93 2.88 5.11
C ASP A 199 -24.92 1.88 4.53
N GLU A 200 -25.23 1.34 3.35
CA GLU A 200 -24.38 0.39 2.64
C GLU A 200 -23.25 1.12 1.93
N VAL A 201 -22.02 0.65 2.19
CA VAL A 201 -20.80 1.12 1.55
C VAL A 201 -20.20 -0.05 0.78
N GLU A 202 -20.11 0.09 -0.53
CA GLU A 202 -19.43 -0.89 -1.38
C GLU A 202 -17.93 -0.64 -1.29
N LEU A 203 -17.18 -1.73 -1.17
CA LEU A 203 -15.72 -1.74 -1.19
C LEU A 203 -15.23 -2.50 -2.43
N ASP A 204 -14.40 -1.84 -3.24
CA ASP A 204 -13.69 -2.45 -4.37
C ASP A 204 -12.18 -2.42 -4.10
N ILE A 205 -11.58 -3.59 -4.04
CA ILE A 205 -10.23 -3.79 -3.51
C ILE A 205 -9.34 -4.31 -4.64
N SER A 206 -8.22 -3.65 -4.85
CA SER A 206 -7.12 -4.16 -5.67
C SER A 206 -5.92 -4.34 -4.78
N ALA A 207 -5.47 -5.58 -4.57
CA ALA A 207 -4.39 -5.88 -3.65
C ALA A 207 -3.26 -6.65 -4.34
N ALA A 208 -2.03 -6.24 -4.04
CA ALA A 208 -0.82 -6.94 -4.43
C ALA A 208 -0.04 -7.32 -3.18
N PHE A 209 0.57 -8.50 -3.19
CA PHE A 209 1.40 -9.00 -2.12
C PHE A 209 2.71 -9.54 -2.66
N GLU A 210 3.80 -9.28 -1.98
CA GLU A 210 5.15 -9.71 -2.38
C GLU A 210 5.78 -10.63 -1.32
N LYS A 211 6.41 -11.70 -1.81
CA LYS A 211 7.32 -12.53 -1.02
C LYS A 211 8.72 -12.34 -1.55
N ALA A 212 9.65 -12.01 -0.66
CA ALA A 212 11.05 -11.81 -1.01
C ALA A 212 11.63 -13.11 -1.62
N ALA A 213 12.50 -12.97 -2.62
CA ALA A 213 13.19 -14.11 -3.22
C ALA A 213 14.13 -14.78 -2.21
N ALA A 214 14.26 -16.11 -2.27
CA ALA A 214 15.23 -16.84 -1.45
C ALA A 214 16.65 -16.34 -1.75
N GLY A 215 17.30 -15.72 -0.77
CA GLY A 215 18.66 -15.19 -0.89
C GLY A 215 18.78 -13.70 -1.22
N SER A 216 17.68 -12.97 -1.39
CA SER A 216 17.72 -11.51 -1.18
C SER A 216 17.74 -11.26 0.32
N THR A 217 18.66 -10.42 0.80
CA THR A 217 18.49 -9.76 2.10
C THR A 217 17.21 -8.96 1.99
N GLU A 218 16.14 -9.55 2.53
CA GLU A 218 14.82 -8.99 2.67
C GLU A 218 14.92 -7.51 3.10
N PRO A 219 14.26 -6.55 2.42
CA PRO A 219 13.82 -5.37 3.12
C PRO A 219 12.86 -5.89 4.17
N GLN A 220 13.35 -5.95 5.41
CA GLN A 220 12.58 -6.23 6.61
C GLN A 220 11.22 -5.53 6.46
N PRO A 221 10.07 -6.16 6.84
CA PRO A 221 8.85 -5.35 6.97
C PRO A 221 9.25 -4.13 7.80
N PRO A 222 8.67 -2.92 7.62
CA PRO A 222 9.02 -1.83 8.51
C PRO A 222 8.94 -2.41 9.92
N ALA A 223 10.11 -2.49 10.57
CA ALA A 223 10.15 -2.74 11.99
C ALA A 223 9.13 -1.76 12.58
N PRO A 224 8.44 -2.05 13.69
CA PRO A 224 7.72 -0.98 14.39
C PRO A 224 8.65 0.23 14.41
N ALA A 225 8.26 1.29 13.69
CA ALA A 225 9.21 2.15 12.96
C ALA A 225 10.53 2.26 13.72
N ILE A 226 11.66 1.78 13.18
CA ILE A 226 12.95 2.24 13.72
C ILE A 226 12.83 3.74 13.60
N GLN A 227 12.73 4.40 14.74
CA GLN A 227 12.11 5.70 14.90
C GLN A 227 12.63 6.61 13.79
N ALA A 228 11.88 6.70 12.69
CA ALA A 228 12.23 7.58 11.59
C ALA A 228 12.35 8.95 12.24
N CYS A 229 13.30 9.76 11.76
CA CYS A 229 13.44 11.12 12.28
C CYS A 229 12.03 11.74 12.43
N ARG A 230 11.71 12.17 13.66
CA ARG A 230 10.42 12.73 14.06
C ARG A 230 10.56 14.23 14.26
N ALA A 231 10.59 14.99 13.16
CA ALA A 231 10.80 16.44 13.22
C ALA A 231 9.76 17.17 14.09
N ASP A 232 8.53 16.64 14.18
CA ASP A 232 7.47 17.12 15.07
C ASP A 232 7.92 17.22 16.52
N ARG A 233 8.77 16.29 16.97
CA ARG A 233 9.26 16.26 18.35
C ARG A 233 10.26 17.35 18.67
N ALA A 234 10.80 18.08 17.68
CA ALA A 234 11.67 19.23 17.93
C ALA A 234 10.91 20.50 18.37
N GLN A 235 9.57 20.53 18.24
CA GLN A 235 8.73 21.68 18.53
C GLN A 235 8.95 22.32 19.92
N PRO A 236 9.16 21.57 21.03
CA PRO A 236 9.40 22.16 22.35
C PRO A 236 10.66 23.02 22.47
N TRP A 237 11.54 22.98 21.46
CA TRP A 237 12.77 23.76 21.39
C TRP A 237 12.73 24.91 20.38
N PHE A 238 11.62 25.08 19.64
CA PHE A 238 11.46 26.25 18.77
C PHE A 238 11.42 27.52 19.64
N GLY A 239 12.14 28.56 19.20
CA GLY A 239 12.33 29.79 19.97
C GLY A 239 13.41 29.71 21.06
N LYS A 240 14.09 28.58 21.25
CA LYS A 240 15.22 28.43 22.16
C LYS A 240 16.56 28.46 21.41
N ALA A 241 17.61 28.93 22.06
CA ALA A 241 18.96 28.86 21.53
C ALA A 241 19.45 27.40 21.47
N ALA A 242 20.09 27.01 20.37
CA ALA A 242 20.64 25.68 20.14
C ALA A 242 21.96 25.47 20.91
N THR A 243 21.91 25.49 22.24
CA THR A 243 23.07 25.13 23.09
C THR A 243 23.44 23.66 22.90
N PRO A 244 24.64 23.21 23.30
CA PRO A 244 25.04 21.79 23.20
C PRO A 244 24.06 20.83 23.90
N GLU A 245 23.41 21.24 24.99
CA GLU A 245 22.39 20.48 25.70
C GLU A 245 21.10 20.40 24.90
N VAL A 246 20.66 21.53 24.33
CA VAL A 246 19.47 21.61 23.49
C VAL A 246 19.63 20.78 22.22
N ARG A 247 20.80 20.82 21.57
CA ARG A 247 21.08 20.03 20.36
C ARG A 247 20.97 18.53 20.63
N ARG A 248 21.61 18.06 21.71
CA ARG A 248 21.53 16.67 22.16
C ARG A 248 20.10 16.26 22.48
N ALA A 249 19.34 17.12 23.17
CA ALA A 249 17.95 16.86 23.52
C ALA A 249 17.05 16.78 22.28
N VAL A 250 17.25 17.66 21.28
CA VAL A 250 16.53 17.64 20.01
C VAL A 250 16.85 16.37 19.22
N GLU A 251 18.12 16.01 19.09
CA GLU A 251 18.54 14.78 18.39
C GLU A 251 17.95 13.52 19.06
N GLN A 252 18.01 13.44 20.40
CA GLN A 252 17.42 12.35 21.17
C GLN A 252 15.89 12.29 21.03
N ALA A 253 15.20 13.42 21.13
CA ALA A 253 13.74 13.47 21.05
C ALA A 253 13.23 13.10 19.66
N THR A 254 13.94 13.55 18.61
CA THR A 254 13.57 13.30 17.22
C THR A 254 13.98 11.91 16.73
N GLY A 255 14.91 11.23 17.40
CA GLY A 255 15.39 9.91 16.99
C GLY A 255 16.26 9.95 15.72
N ALA A 256 16.71 11.13 15.30
CA ALA A 256 17.56 11.28 14.12
C ALA A 256 18.96 10.70 14.37
N LYS A 257 19.51 9.96 13.39
CA LYS A 257 20.89 9.44 13.45
C LYS A 257 21.94 10.50 13.13
N ALA A 258 21.52 11.58 12.48
CA ALA A 258 22.34 12.75 12.21
C ALA A 258 21.47 14.01 12.23
N ALA A 259 22.02 15.14 12.69
CA ALA A 259 21.39 16.44 12.55
C ALA A 259 22.29 17.43 11.81
N ARG A 260 21.68 18.18 10.90
CA ARG A 260 22.29 19.26 10.14
C ARG A 260 21.67 20.56 10.65
N TRP A 261 22.49 21.36 11.31
CA TRP A 261 22.09 22.64 11.90
C TRP A 261 22.48 23.76 10.96
N LEU A 262 21.48 24.48 10.45
CA LEU A 262 21.61 25.38 9.32
C LEU A 262 21.18 26.79 9.66
N TYR A 263 21.83 27.74 9.03
CA TYR A 263 21.38 29.14 8.94
C TYR A 263 20.69 29.37 7.58
N PRO A 264 19.91 30.45 7.40
CA PRO A 264 19.15 30.70 6.17
C PRO A 264 20.01 30.76 4.89
N ASP A 265 21.29 31.08 5.01
CA ASP A 265 22.28 31.18 3.94
C ASP A 265 23.22 29.96 3.83
N SER A 266 22.95 28.88 4.56
CA SER A 266 23.78 27.67 4.51
C SER A 266 23.64 26.94 3.18
N VAL A 267 24.76 26.75 2.47
CA VAL A 267 24.81 25.95 1.24
C VAL A 267 24.88 24.49 1.59
N VAL A 268 23.94 23.70 1.07
CA VAL A 268 23.84 22.26 1.35
C VAL A 268 23.53 21.47 0.09
N THR A 269 24.01 20.24 0.02
CA THR A 269 23.60 19.26 -0.99
C THR A 269 22.14 18.84 -0.75
N MET A 270 21.39 18.63 -1.84
CA MET A 270 19.97 18.23 -1.84
C MET A 270 19.77 16.71 -1.72
N ASP A 271 20.73 15.99 -1.15
CA ASP A 271 20.62 14.55 -0.91
C ASP A 271 19.53 14.29 0.14
N TYR A 272 18.53 13.45 -0.14
CA TYR A 272 17.50 13.10 0.84
C TYR A 272 18.00 11.99 1.78
N ARG A 273 17.85 12.17 3.09
CA ARG A 273 18.17 11.19 4.12
C ARG A 273 17.06 11.07 5.17
N GLU A 274 16.35 9.95 5.14
CA GLU A 274 15.24 9.63 6.07
C GLU A 274 15.66 9.61 7.56
N ASP A 275 16.95 9.41 7.85
CA ASP A 275 17.52 9.35 9.20
C ASP A 275 18.10 10.70 9.68
N ARG A 276 18.02 11.75 8.86
CA ARG A 276 18.63 13.05 9.14
C ARG A 276 17.59 14.10 9.50
N LEU A 277 17.87 14.87 10.55
CA LEU A 277 17.15 16.08 10.90
C LEU A 277 17.85 17.30 10.31
N ASN A 278 17.16 18.16 9.58
CA ASN A 278 17.63 19.51 9.27
C ASN A 278 16.94 20.49 10.21
N VAL A 279 17.71 21.28 10.93
CA VAL A 279 17.21 22.30 11.84
C VAL A 279 17.63 23.68 11.33
N ILE A 280 16.68 24.57 11.10
CA ILE A 280 16.95 25.95 10.69
C ILE A 280 17.01 26.84 11.92
N MET A 281 18.06 27.65 12.03
CA MET A 281 18.32 28.57 13.12
C MET A 281 18.55 29.99 12.62
N ASP A 282 18.27 30.97 13.46
CA ASP A 282 18.64 32.36 13.19
C ASP A 282 20.16 32.56 13.27
N LYS A 283 20.72 33.27 12.28
CA LYS A 283 22.12 33.62 12.27
C LYS A 283 22.42 34.63 13.39
N GLY A 284 23.41 34.33 14.23
CA GLY A 284 23.88 35.21 15.31
C GLY A 284 23.21 34.98 16.67
N THR A 285 22.04 34.35 16.73
CA THR A 285 21.35 34.03 18.00
C THR A 285 21.18 32.52 18.23
N ASP A 286 21.41 31.70 17.21
CA ASP A 286 21.22 30.24 17.23
C ASP A 286 19.82 29.81 17.68
N ILE A 287 18.81 30.69 17.52
CA ILE A 287 17.43 30.39 17.88
C ILE A 287 16.84 29.43 16.86
N ILE A 288 16.33 28.29 17.33
CA ILE A 288 15.71 27.28 16.49
C ILE A 288 14.37 27.80 15.95
N ARG A 289 14.18 27.75 14.63
CA ARG A 289 12.97 28.21 13.93
C ARG A 289 12.13 27.08 13.36
N SER A 290 12.78 26.07 12.81
CA SER A 290 12.07 24.93 12.23
C SER A 290 12.96 23.70 12.20
N ALA A 291 12.33 22.54 12.08
CA ALA A 291 13.01 21.29 11.86
C ALA A 291 12.24 20.44 10.84
N ARG A 292 12.96 19.71 9.99
CA ARG A 292 12.38 18.76 9.04
C ARG A 292 13.29 17.55 8.86
N CYS A 293 12.71 16.39 8.66
CA CYS A 293 13.48 15.18 8.35
C CYS A 293 13.69 15.07 6.84
N GLY A 294 14.90 14.67 6.44
CA GLY A 294 15.29 14.55 5.03
C GLY A 294 16.69 15.02 4.71
#